data_AF-A0A2R5LP47-F1
#
_entry.id   AF-A0A2R5LP47-F1
#
_cell.length_a   1.000
_cell.length_b   1.000
_cell.length_c   1.000
_cell.angle_alpha   90.00
_cell.angle_beta   90.00
_cell.angle_gamma   90.00
#
_symmetry.space_group_name_H-M   'P 1'
#
loop_
_entity.id
_entity.type
_entity.pdbx_description
1 polymer ?
#
loop_
_entity_poly.entity_id
_entity_poly.type
_entity_poly.pdbx_seq_one_letter_code
_entity_poly.pdbx_strand_id
1 'polypeptide(L)'
;MQLLRMCSAFLSILLCITAGVTSTNPKQADVPSELITVVFRHGARAPLGTFPRDPNINHTWLYGFGQLTKEGRQAMYKLGKQLRKRYNASLSFDPREVWARSSPEPRCFDSVALLLYGMYPVEEEYQIW
;
A
#
# COMPACT_ATOMS: atom_id res chain seq x y z
N MET A 1 -30.75 -7.75 -60.52
CA MET A 1 -30.12 -6.81 -59.55
C MET A 1 -30.86 -6.68 -58.21
N GLN A 2 -32.14 -7.09 -58.08
CA GLN A 2 -32.87 -6.99 -56.79
C GLN A 2 -32.53 -8.11 -55.78
N LEU A 3 -32.27 -9.35 -56.23
CA LEU A 3 -31.88 -10.46 -55.33
C LEU A 3 -30.56 -10.21 -54.59
N LEU A 4 -29.56 -9.61 -55.26
CA LEU A 4 -28.26 -9.32 -54.64
C LEU A 4 -28.36 -8.29 -53.50
N ARG A 5 -29.30 -7.34 -53.63
CA ARG A 5 -29.56 -6.31 -52.62
C ARG A 5 -30.27 -6.89 -51.39
N MET A 6 -31.20 -7.83 -51.59
CA MET A 6 -31.90 -8.51 -50.51
C MET A 6 -30.94 -9.37 -49.67
N CYS A 7 -30.05 -10.15 -50.30
CA CYS A 7 -29.03 -10.92 -49.57
C CYS A 7 -28.08 -10.02 -48.75
N SER A 8 -27.70 -8.84 -49.27
CA SER A 8 -26.84 -7.91 -48.53
C SER A 8 -27.52 -7.33 -47.29
N ALA A 9 -28.84 -7.10 -47.34
CA ALA A 9 -29.63 -6.59 -46.21
C ALA A 9 -29.81 -7.67 -45.13
N PHE A 10 -30.06 -8.93 -45.51
CA PHE A 10 -30.15 -10.03 -44.53
C PHE A 10 -28.80 -10.34 -43.88
N LEU A 11 -27.69 -10.27 -44.63
CA LEU A 11 -26.35 -10.51 -44.10
C LEU A 11 -25.91 -9.41 -43.13
N SER A 12 -26.27 -8.15 -43.40
CA SER A 12 -25.98 -7.02 -42.51
C SER A 12 -26.84 -7.02 -41.25
N ILE A 13 -28.12 -7.41 -41.35
CA ILE A 13 -28.98 -7.59 -40.17
C ILE A 13 -28.45 -8.73 -39.28
N LEU A 14 -28.02 -9.85 -39.87
CA LEU A 14 -27.45 -10.97 -39.11
C LEU A 14 -26.13 -10.58 -38.40
N LEU A 15 -25.28 -9.80 -39.08
CA LEU A 15 -24.03 -9.28 -38.52
C LEU A 15 -24.25 -8.28 -37.37
N CYS A 16 -25.30 -7.44 -37.45
CA CYS A 16 -25.67 -6.54 -36.37
C CYS A 16 -26.21 -7.28 -35.13
N ILE A 17 -26.95 -8.37 -35.34
CA ILE A 17 -27.48 -9.19 -34.23
C ILE A 17 -26.32 -9.92 -33.52
N THR A 18 -25.35 -10.47 -34.26
CA THR A 18 -24.20 -11.15 -33.63
C THR A 18 -23.27 -10.19 -32.89
N ALA A 19 -23.07 -8.97 -33.40
CA ALA A 19 -22.29 -7.92 -32.72
C ALA A 19 -22.98 -7.38 -31.46
N GLY A 20 -24.32 -7.35 -31.43
CA GLY A 20 -25.08 -6.94 -30.24
C GLY A 20 -25.03 -7.98 -29.11
N VAL A 21 -25.01 -9.27 -29.44
CA VAL A 21 -24.99 -10.37 -28.45
C VAL A 21 -23.61 -10.56 -27.82
N THR A 22 -22.52 -10.16 -28.49
CA THR A 22 -21.15 -10.24 -27.95
C THR A 22 -20.68 -8.98 -27.22
N SER A 23 -21.54 -7.97 -27.05
CA SER A 23 -21.23 -6.80 -26.23
C SER A 23 -21.34 -7.14 -24.74
N THR A 24 -20.38 -7.93 -24.24
CA THR A 24 -20.14 -8.02 -22.80
C THR A 24 -19.48 -6.72 -22.38
N ASN A 25 -20.29 -5.75 -21.95
CA ASN A 25 -19.77 -4.63 -21.16
C ASN A 25 -19.06 -5.29 -19.96
N PRO A 26 -17.73 -5.19 -19.81
CA PRO A 26 -17.09 -5.75 -18.64
C PRO A 26 -17.74 -5.03 -17.46
N LYS A 27 -18.51 -5.77 -16.67
CA LYS A 27 -19.02 -5.25 -15.40
C LYS A 27 -17.78 -4.85 -14.63
N GLN A 28 -17.56 -3.54 -14.46
CA GLN A 28 -16.62 -3.02 -13.48
C GLN A 28 -16.93 -3.80 -12.20
N ALA A 29 -15.99 -4.64 -11.75
CA ALA A 29 -16.19 -5.40 -10.54
C ALA A 29 -16.56 -4.38 -9.45
N ASP A 30 -17.66 -4.63 -8.75
CA ASP A 30 -18.09 -3.82 -7.62
C ASP A 30 -17.01 -3.99 -6.54
N VAL A 31 -15.98 -3.14 -6.56
CA VAL A 31 -14.87 -3.21 -5.61
C VAL A 31 -15.47 -2.78 -4.27
N PRO A 32 -15.59 -3.69 -3.29
CA PRO A 32 -16.14 -3.32 -1.99
C PRO A 32 -15.26 -2.21 -1.42
N SER A 33 -15.88 -1.15 -0.88
CA SER A 33 -15.15 -0.16 -0.10
C SER A 33 -14.66 -0.84 1.18
N GLU A 34 -13.40 -1.24 1.20
CA GLU A 34 -12.77 -1.90 2.34
C GLU A 34 -12.15 -0.85 3.27
N LEU A 35 -12.58 -0.82 4.53
CA LEU A 35 -11.89 -0.08 5.59
C LEU A 35 -10.84 -0.98 6.24
N ILE A 36 -9.56 -0.68 6.02
CA ILE A 36 -8.44 -1.41 6.61
C ILE A 36 -7.88 -0.62 7.80
N THR A 37 -7.99 -1.18 9.00
CA THR A 37 -7.39 -0.60 10.23
C THR A 37 -6.22 -1.46 10.69
N VAL A 38 -5.05 -0.84 10.89
CA VAL A 38 -3.85 -1.52 11.40
C VAL A 38 -3.39 -0.84 12.67
N VAL A 39 -3.29 -1.61 13.76
CA VAL A 39 -2.70 -1.17 15.02
C VAL A 39 -1.43 -1.97 15.25
N PHE A 40 -0.30 -1.27 15.38
CA PHE A 40 1.00 -1.90 15.55
C PHE A 40 1.82 -1.20 16.62
N ARG A 41 2.74 -1.94 17.22
CA ARG A 41 3.75 -1.40 18.12
C ARG A 41 4.88 -0.77 17.30
N HIS A 42 5.53 0.24 17.85
CA HIS A 42 6.80 0.75 17.33
C HIS A 42 7.82 -0.39 17.09
N GLY A 43 8.78 -0.19 16.19
CA GLY A 43 9.85 -1.15 15.90
C GLY A 43 10.75 -1.42 17.11
N ALA A 44 11.65 -2.39 16.99
CA ALA A 44 12.64 -2.66 18.03
C ALA A 44 13.44 -1.40 18.39
N ARG A 45 13.69 -1.19 19.68
CA ARG A 45 14.35 0.01 20.22
C ARG A 45 15.37 -0.33 21.27
N ALA A 46 16.26 0.61 21.54
CA ALA A 46 17.07 0.60 22.74
C ALA A 46 16.20 0.63 24.02
N PRO A 47 16.72 0.18 25.18
CA PRO A 47 16.10 0.41 26.49
C PRO A 47 15.75 1.89 26.70
N LEU A 48 14.84 2.23 27.61
CA LEU A 48 14.56 3.65 27.90
C LEU A 48 15.64 4.29 28.79
N GLY A 49 16.45 3.46 29.43
CA GLY A 49 17.52 3.80 30.34
C GLY A 49 18.12 2.50 30.87
N THR A 50 18.94 2.60 31.91
CA THR A 50 19.53 1.43 32.56
C THR A 50 19.47 1.54 34.09
N PHE A 51 19.90 0.50 34.80
CA PHE A 51 19.92 0.40 36.26
C PHE A 51 21.36 0.46 36.81
N PRO A 52 21.57 0.85 38.09
CA PRO A 52 22.91 1.12 38.63
C PRO A 52 23.90 -0.05 38.58
N ARG A 53 23.43 -1.29 38.53
CA ARG A 53 24.25 -2.51 38.49
C ARG A 53 24.20 -3.21 37.13
N ASP A 54 23.91 -2.48 36.07
CA ASP A 54 23.90 -3.04 34.73
C ASP A 54 25.32 -3.45 34.32
N PRO A 55 25.57 -4.75 34.06
CA PRO A 55 26.88 -5.19 33.58
C PRO A 55 27.26 -4.58 32.22
N ASN A 56 26.28 -4.04 31.48
CA ASN A 56 26.46 -3.38 30.19
C ASN A 56 26.31 -1.86 30.25
N ILE A 57 26.53 -1.24 31.40
CA ILE A 57 26.32 0.22 31.60
C ILE A 57 27.08 1.11 30.59
N ASN A 58 28.24 0.64 30.10
CA ASN A 58 29.06 1.34 29.12
C ASN A 58 28.69 1.01 27.66
N HIS A 59 27.67 0.19 27.43
CA HIS A 59 27.22 -0.14 26.08
C HIS A 59 26.63 1.10 25.40
N THR A 60 27.11 1.40 24.20
CA THR A 60 26.64 2.55 23.43
C THR A 60 25.54 2.13 22.46
N TRP A 61 24.33 2.63 22.69
CA TRP A 61 23.25 2.53 21.73
C TRP A 61 23.46 3.57 20.62
N LEU A 62 23.66 3.12 19.38
CA LEU A 62 23.99 3.98 18.23
C LEU A 62 23.09 5.23 18.09
N TYR A 63 21.80 5.06 18.35
CA TYR A 63 20.80 6.14 18.28
C TYR A 63 20.38 6.67 19.65
N GLY A 64 20.99 6.20 20.73
CA GLY A 64 20.63 6.54 22.10
C GLY A 64 19.49 5.71 22.68
N PHE A 65 19.25 5.89 23.99
CA PHE A 65 18.17 5.22 24.71
C PHE A 65 16.80 5.63 24.15
N GLY A 66 15.88 4.66 24.14
CA GLY A 66 14.49 4.82 23.73
C GLY A 66 14.26 5.00 22.24
N GLN A 67 15.32 5.12 21.43
CA GLN A 67 15.24 5.24 19.98
C GLN A 67 15.20 3.87 19.29
N LEU A 68 14.64 3.84 18.08
CA LEU A 68 14.63 2.63 17.26
C LEU A 68 16.05 2.16 16.95
N THR A 69 16.29 0.85 17.02
CA THR A 69 17.54 0.26 16.51
C THR A 69 17.53 0.21 14.99
N LYS A 70 18.67 -0.06 14.35
CA LYS A 70 18.76 -0.23 12.90
C LYS A 70 17.81 -1.34 12.41
N GLU A 71 17.78 -2.45 13.12
CA GLU A 71 16.93 -3.60 12.86
C GLU A 71 15.46 -3.24 13.05
N GLY A 72 15.14 -2.47 14.10
CA GLY A 72 13.78 -1.96 14.34
C GLY A 72 13.28 -1.07 13.20
N ARG A 73 14.13 -0.16 12.70
CA ARG A 73 13.81 0.67 11.54
C ARG A 73 13.55 -0.18 10.28
N GLN A 74 14.44 -1.14 10.00
CA GLN A 74 14.29 -2.05 8.87
C GLN A 74 13.05 -2.93 8.96
N ALA A 75 12.67 -3.36 10.17
CA ALA A 75 11.47 -4.16 10.40
C ALA A 75 10.20 -3.35 10.06
N MET A 76 10.13 -2.07 10.47
CA MET A 76 8.98 -1.22 10.14
C MET A 76 8.83 -0.98 8.63
N TYR A 77 9.94 -0.74 7.94
CA TYR A 77 9.95 -0.64 6.47
C TYR A 77 9.48 -1.94 5.79
N LYS A 78 9.97 -3.10 6.26
CA LYS A 78 9.54 -4.41 5.74
C LYS A 78 8.06 -4.68 6.01
N LEU A 79 7.55 -4.31 7.19
CA LEU A 79 6.13 -4.41 7.52
C LEU A 79 5.28 -3.57 6.55
N GLY A 80 5.71 -2.34 6.24
CA GLY A 80 5.07 -1.51 5.23
C GLY A 80 4.96 -2.20 3.88
N LYS A 81 6.07 -2.76 3.38
CA LYS A 81 6.07 -3.53 2.11
C LYS A 81 5.13 -4.73 2.14
N GLN A 82 5.05 -5.43 3.27
CA GLN A 82 4.15 -6.58 3.43
C GLN A 82 2.69 -6.15 3.42
N LEU A 83 2.34 -5.04 4.09
CA LEU A 83 1.00 -4.47 4.07
C LEU A 83 0.61 -3.99 2.67
N ARG A 84 1.50 -3.28 1.98
CA ARG A 84 1.26 -2.87 0.58
C ARG A 84 1.02 -4.07 -0.32
N LYS A 85 1.83 -5.11 -0.21
CA LYS A 85 1.62 -6.35 -0.98
C LYS A 85 0.28 -7.01 -0.64
N ARG A 86 -0.09 -7.04 0.64
CA ARG A 86 -1.33 -7.68 1.11
C ARG A 86 -2.58 -6.96 0.62
N TYR A 87 -2.56 -5.63 0.58
CA TYR A 87 -3.71 -4.79 0.27
C TYR A 87 -3.59 -4.07 -1.08
N ASN A 88 -2.76 -4.59 -2.00
CA ASN A 88 -2.50 -3.95 -3.29
C ASN A 88 -3.75 -3.79 -4.16
N ALA A 89 -4.73 -4.67 -4.01
CA ALA A 89 -6.00 -4.58 -4.73
C ALA A 89 -6.96 -3.52 -4.15
N SER A 90 -6.78 -3.14 -2.88
CA SER A 90 -7.68 -2.26 -2.14
C SER A 90 -7.12 -0.85 -1.95
N LEU A 91 -5.85 -0.61 -2.32
CA LEU A 91 -5.15 0.66 -2.11
C LEU A 91 -4.59 1.20 -3.43
N SER A 92 -4.83 2.48 -3.70
CA SER A 92 -4.12 3.20 -4.78
C SER A 92 -2.86 3.89 -4.24
N PHE A 93 -2.33 4.88 -4.95
CA PHE A 93 -1.28 5.79 -4.46
C PHE A 93 -1.83 7.16 -4.06
N ASP A 94 -3.15 7.34 -4.04
CA ASP A 94 -3.79 8.59 -3.61
C ASP A 94 -3.54 8.82 -2.10
N PRO A 95 -2.85 9.91 -1.71
CA PRO A 95 -2.56 10.18 -0.30
C PRO A 95 -3.82 10.42 0.55
N ARG A 96 -4.98 10.70 -0.07
CA ARG A 96 -6.26 10.91 0.63
C ARG A 96 -6.90 9.61 1.14
N GLU A 97 -6.46 8.46 0.65
CA GLU A 97 -6.95 7.15 1.08
C GLU A 97 -6.31 6.68 2.40
N VAL A 98 -5.29 7.39 2.88
CA VAL A 98 -4.47 6.96 4.02
C VAL A 98 -4.50 8.00 5.11
N TRP A 99 -4.78 7.54 6.33
CA TRP A 99 -4.62 8.34 7.54
C TRP A 99 -3.77 7.57 8.55
N ALA A 100 -2.79 8.25 9.14
CA ALA A 100 -1.87 7.66 10.10
C ALA A 100 -1.75 8.52 11.35
N ARG A 101 -1.71 7.87 12.51
CA ARG A 101 -1.55 8.51 13.82
C ARG A 101 -0.56 7.72 14.66
N SER A 102 0.34 8.42 15.34
CA SER A 102 1.26 7.82 16.32
C SER A 102 0.98 8.36 17.72
N SER A 103 1.52 7.69 18.74
CA SER A 103 1.77 8.34 20.03
C SER A 103 2.91 9.37 19.89
N PRO A 104 3.08 10.33 20.82
CA PRO A 104 3.99 11.47 20.65
C PRO A 104 5.47 11.12 20.87
N GLU A 105 5.81 9.84 20.94
CA GLU A 105 7.17 9.37 21.17
C GLU A 105 7.94 9.31 19.85
N PRO A 106 9.19 9.80 19.77
CA PRO A 106 9.95 9.83 18.51
C PRO A 106 10.03 8.47 17.80
N ARG A 107 10.26 7.40 18.57
CA ARG A 107 10.25 6.01 18.08
C ARG A 107 8.94 5.59 17.41
N CYS A 108 7.81 6.13 17.85
CA CYS A 108 6.49 5.82 17.32
C CYS A 108 6.24 6.59 16.02
N PHE A 109 6.63 7.86 15.99
CA PHE A 109 6.64 8.66 14.76
C PHE A 109 7.52 8.02 13.68
N ASP A 110 8.78 7.71 14.00
CA ASP A 110 9.72 7.05 13.08
C ASP A 110 9.17 5.71 12.56
N SER A 111 8.49 4.95 13.42
CA SER A 111 7.91 3.65 13.03
C SER A 111 6.79 3.81 12.01
N VAL A 112 5.89 4.77 12.21
CA VAL A 112 4.82 5.08 11.26
C VAL A 112 5.41 5.59 9.95
N ALA A 113 6.37 6.52 10.00
CA ALA A 113 7.01 7.08 8.82
C ALA A 113 7.70 6.00 7.97
N LEU A 114 8.47 5.10 8.60
CA LEU A 114 9.15 4.00 7.90
C LEU A 114 8.18 2.97 7.32
N LEU A 115 7.09 2.69 8.03
CA LEU A 115 6.02 1.82 7.53
C LEU A 115 5.36 2.43 6.30
N LEU A 116 5.00 3.72 6.35
CA LEU A 116 4.42 4.43 5.20
C LEU A 116 5.39 4.49 4.03
N TYR A 117 6.68 4.73 4.28
CA TYR A 117 7.73 4.68 3.25
C TYR A 117 7.84 3.30 2.59
N GLY A 118 7.62 2.22 3.35
CA GLY A 118 7.54 0.86 2.80
C GLY A 118 6.24 0.59 2.05
N MET A 119 5.14 1.27 2.40
CA MET A 119 3.85 1.12 1.72
C MET A 119 3.76 1.92 0.42
N TYR A 120 4.34 3.12 0.41
CA TYR A 120 4.28 4.10 -0.67
C TYR A 120 5.70 4.47 -1.07
N PRO A 121 6.43 3.57 -1.78
CA PRO A 121 7.75 3.90 -2.30
C PRO A 121 7.62 5.07 -3.28
N VAL A 122 8.55 6.01 -3.20
CA VAL A 122 8.63 7.12 -4.15
C VAL A 122 9.15 6.54 -5.47
N GLU A 123 8.35 6.58 -6.53
CA GLU A 123 8.86 6.37 -7.89
C GLU A 123 9.75 7.55 -8.27
N GLU A 124 10.84 7.32 -9.02
CA GLU A 124 11.89 8.32 -9.30
C GLU A 124 11.34 9.68 -9.79
N GLU A 125 10.19 9.68 -10.48
CA GLU A 125 9.50 10.87 -11.00
C GLU A 125 9.01 11.84 -9.91
N TYR A 126 8.78 11.37 -8.68
CA TYR A 126 8.27 12.18 -7.57
C TYR A 126 9.36 12.68 -6.61
N GLN A 127 10.65 12.49 -6.94
CA GLN A 127 11.80 12.98 -6.17
C GLN A 127 12.31 14.37 -6.61
N ILE A 128 11.48 15.17 -7.26
CA ILE A 128 11.78 16.57 -7.58
C ILE A 128 11.39 17.47 -6.40
N TRP A 129 12.19 17.42 -5.32
CA TRP A 129 12.32 18.50 -4.33
C TRP A 129 13.75 18.54 -3.79
#